data_AF-A0A259E567-F1
#
_entry.id   AF-A0A259E567-F1
#
_cell.length_a   1.000
_cell.length_b   1.000
_cell.length_c   1.000
_cell.angle_alpha   90.00
_cell.angle_beta   90.00
_cell.angle_gamma   90.00
#
_symmetry.space_group_name_H-M   'P 1'
#
loop_
_entity.id
_entity.type
_entity.pdbx_description
1 polymer ?
#
loop_
_entity_poly.entity_id
_entity_poly.type
_entity_poly.pdbx_seq_one_letter_code
_entity_poly.pdbx_strand_id
1 'polypeptide(L)'
;MWLDHSEAQVAKPWNPQAQRAPVVAKYRRGILRAKVNVRKLSRFAASIECLECPRAGSLVWITLPGLEARSATVEASEGFVTHVRFSEPFHPAVLDAFLGGSIASVH
;
A
#
# COMPACT_ATOMS: atom_id res chain seq x y z
N MET A 1 53.84 -13.39 -3.33
CA MET A 1 52.77 -14.29 -3.85
C MET A 1 51.52 -14.00 -3.04
N TRP A 2 50.38 -14.04 -3.72
CA TRP A 2 49.08 -13.46 -3.36
C TRP A 2 48.59 -13.65 -1.91
N LEU A 3 47.93 -12.62 -1.38
CA LEU A 3 46.91 -12.77 -0.34
C LEU A 3 45.61 -12.17 -0.88
N ASP A 4 44.89 -13.06 -1.55
CA ASP A 4 43.44 -13.22 -1.58
C ASP A 4 42.61 -12.09 -0.92
N HIS A 5 42.05 -11.21 -1.75
CA HIS A 5 40.93 -10.37 -1.36
C HIS A 5 39.66 -11.22 -1.41
N SER A 6 39.42 -12.00 -0.36
CA SER A 6 38.10 -12.58 -0.12
C SER A 6 37.15 -11.45 0.31
N GLU A 7 36.54 -10.80 -0.68
CA GLU A 7 35.40 -9.90 -0.50
C GLU A 7 34.22 -10.73 0.03
N ALA A 8 34.16 -10.88 1.35
CA ALA A 8 32.97 -11.32 2.04
C ALA A 8 31.87 -10.30 1.74
N GLN A 9 30.99 -10.64 0.79
CA GLN A 9 29.74 -9.93 0.56
C GLN A 9 28.93 -10.00 1.86
N VAL A 10 29.06 -8.95 2.68
CA VAL A 10 28.23 -8.74 3.85
C VAL A 10 26.80 -8.64 3.36
N ALA A 11 26.05 -9.74 3.51
CA ALA A 11 24.63 -9.78 3.25
C ALA A 11 23.98 -8.60 3.98
N LYS A 12 23.43 -7.67 3.21
CA LYS A 12 22.74 -6.49 3.72
C LYS A 12 21.71 -6.97 4.75
N PRO A 13 21.76 -6.53 6.02
CA PRO A 13 20.79 -6.97 6.99
C PRO A 13 19.41 -6.54 6.50
N TRP A 14 18.54 -7.53 6.27
CA TRP A 14 17.12 -7.31 6.03
C TRP A 14 16.59 -6.50 7.21
N ASN A 15 16.35 -5.20 6.98
CA ASN A 15 15.81 -4.31 7.98
C ASN A 15 14.27 -4.27 7.81
N PRO A 16 13.49 -5.03 8.60
CA PRO A 16 12.02 -5.01 8.54
C PRO A 16 11.43 -3.64 8.94
N GLN A 17 12.26 -2.70 9.43
CA GLN A 17 11.91 -1.33 9.76
C GLN A 17 12.43 -0.29 8.75
N ALA A 18 12.83 -0.70 7.53
CA ALA A 18 13.06 0.28 6.46
C ALA A 18 11.76 1.08 6.29
N GLN A 19 11.76 2.30 6.85
CA GLN A 19 10.62 3.21 6.88
C GLN A 19 10.20 3.44 5.45
N ARG A 20 9.21 2.67 5.02
CA ARG A 20 8.67 2.80 3.69
C ARG A 20 8.01 4.14 3.63
N ALA A 21 8.41 4.91 2.62
CA ALA A 21 7.71 6.12 2.25
C ALA A 21 6.19 5.82 2.26
N PRO A 22 5.37 6.71 2.85
CA PRO A 22 3.94 6.50 2.92
C PRO A 22 3.42 6.22 1.51
N VAL A 23 2.75 5.08 1.35
CA VAL A 23 2.19 4.70 0.06
C VAL A 23 1.05 5.64 -0.25
N VAL A 24 1.20 6.49 -1.28
CA VAL A 24 0.14 7.40 -1.71
C VAL A 24 -0.75 6.67 -2.71
N ALA A 25 -1.98 6.38 -2.32
CA ALA A 25 -3.00 5.82 -3.20
C ALA A 25 -3.92 6.91 -3.74
N LYS A 26 -4.47 6.70 -4.94
CA LYS A 26 -5.58 7.52 -5.44
C LYS A 26 -6.89 6.96 -4.90
N TYR A 27 -7.62 7.79 -4.19
CA TYR A 27 -8.95 7.54 -3.68
C TYR A 27 -9.97 8.16 -4.63
N ARG A 28 -11.02 7.42 -4.97
CA ARG A 28 -12.14 7.91 -5.76
C ARG A 28 -13.46 7.47 -5.15
N ARG A 29 -14.35 8.43 -4.91
CA ARG A 29 -15.73 8.19 -4.45
C ARG A 29 -16.69 9.02 -5.29
N GLY A 30 -17.36 8.39 -6.24
CA GLY A 30 -18.19 9.08 -7.24
C GLY A 30 -17.37 10.08 -8.07
N ILE A 31 -17.69 11.37 -7.94
CA ILE A 31 -16.97 12.49 -8.56
C ILE A 31 -15.70 12.89 -7.78
N LEU A 32 -15.64 12.62 -6.48
CA LEU A 32 -14.50 13.00 -5.65
C LEU A 32 -13.29 12.14 -6.02
N ARG A 33 -12.16 12.80 -6.25
CA ARG A 33 -10.86 12.17 -6.47
C ARG A 33 -9.83 12.85 -5.57
N ALA A 34 -9.16 12.07 -4.74
CA ALA A 34 -8.15 12.55 -3.79
C ALA A 34 -6.94 11.62 -3.79
N LYS A 35 -5.83 12.10 -3.23
CA LYS A 35 -4.68 11.27 -2.88
C LYS A 35 -4.74 11.03 -1.37
N VAL A 36 -4.61 9.78 -0.96
CA VAL A 36 -4.67 9.34 0.44
C VAL A 36 -3.42 8.55 0.77
N ASN A 37 -2.95 8.66 2.01
CA ASN A 37 -1.82 7.85 2.47
C ASN A 37 -2.35 6.50 2.96
N VAL A 38 -1.75 5.40 2.52
CA VAL A 38 -2.07 4.06 3.00
C VAL A 38 -1.19 3.77 4.21
N ARG A 39 -1.80 3.69 5.39
CA ARG A 39 -1.12 3.33 6.64
C ARG A 39 -0.86 1.84 6.75
N LYS A 40 -1.88 1.03 6.42
CA LYS A 40 -1.80 -0.42 6.51
C LYS A 40 -2.44 -1.01 5.28
N LEU A 41 -1.75 -1.94 4.64
CA LEU A 41 -2.26 -2.66 3.49
C LEU A 41 -2.25 -4.16 3.80
N SER A 42 -3.33 -4.82 3.45
CA SER A 42 -3.49 -6.27 3.51
C SER A 42 -4.22 -6.73 2.26
N ARG A 43 -4.22 -8.04 2.03
CA ARG A 43 -4.83 -8.65 0.84
C ARG A 43 -6.32 -8.32 0.70
N PHE A 44 -7.01 -8.23 1.84
CA PHE A 44 -8.46 -8.07 1.92
C PHE A 44 -8.89 -6.67 2.36
N ALA A 45 -8.02 -5.91 3.02
CA ALA A 45 -8.36 -4.63 3.62
C ALA A 45 -7.19 -3.66 3.59
N ALA A 46 -7.48 -2.38 3.65
CA ALA A 46 -6.50 -1.32 3.85
C ALA A 46 -7.01 -0.32 4.90
N SER A 47 -6.07 0.36 5.54
CA SER A 47 -6.31 1.53 6.34
C SER A 47 -5.67 2.71 5.63
N ILE A 48 -6.49 3.68 5.24
CA ILE A 48 -6.07 4.88 4.53
C ILE A 48 -6.34 6.10 5.39
N GLU A 49 -5.45 7.09 5.32
CA GLU A 49 -5.67 8.40 5.90
C GLU A 49 -6.41 9.27 4.88
N CYS A 50 -7.65 9.61 5.21
CA CYS A 50 -8.51 10.44 4.41
C CYS A 50 -9.06 11.58 5.28
N LEU A 51 -9.04 12.80 4.75
CA LEU A 51 -9.68 13.96 5.40
C LEU A 51 -11.21 13.86 5.38
N GLU A 52 -11.74 13.05 4.46
CA GLU A 52 -13.14 12.72 4.40
C GLU A 52 -13.41 11.54 5.34
N CYS A 53 -14.48 11.62 6.12
CA CYS A 53 -14.98 10.50 6.93
C CYS A 53 -16.16 9.84 6.20
N PRO A 54 -15.91 8.96 5.20
CA PRO A 54 -16.99 8.29 4.50
C PRO A 54 -17.79 7.40 5.46
N ARG A 55 -19.09 7.26 5.20
CA ARG A 55 -19.96 6.39 6.00
C ARG A 55 -19.62 4.92 5.74
N ALA A 56 -19.65 4.10 6.78
CA ALA A 56 -19.58 2.64 6.64
C ALA A 56 -20.62 2.14 5.62
N GLY A 57 -20.22 1.18 4.80
CA GLY A 57 -20.99 0.66 3.65
C GLY A 57 -20.79 1.42 2.35
N SER A 58 -20.07 2.55 2.34
CA SER A 58 -19.82 3.30 1.10
C SER A 58 -18.85 2.57 0.18
N LEU A 59 -19.17 2.49 -1.11
CA LEU A 59 -18.27 1.94 -2.12
C LEU A 59 -17.30 3.03 -2.60
N VAL A 60 -16.00 2.72 -2.53
CA VAL A 60 -14.90 3.58 -2.90
C VAL A 60 -13.97 2.83 -3.84
N TRP A 61 -13.23 3.56 -4.66
CA TRP A 61 -12.22 3.02 -5.55
C TRP A 61 -10.85 3.47 -5.10
N ILE A 62 -9.93 2.52 -4.95
CA ILE A 62 -8.57 2.76 -4.49
C ILE A 62 -7.62 2.27 -5.57
N THR A 63 -6.80 3.16 -6.08
CA THR A 63 -5.74 2.86 -7.04
C THR A 63 -4.40 3.01 -6.34
N LEU A 64 -3.72 1.90 -6.11
CA LEU A 64 -2.35 1.91 -5.61
C LEU A 64 -1.39 2.25 -6.76
N PRO A 65 -0.25 2.91 -6.50
CA PRO A 65 0.72 3.21 -7.54
C PRO A 65 1.28 1.91 -8.14
N GLY A 66 1.31 1.81 -9.46
CA GLY A 66 1.73 0.60 -10.18
C GLY A 66 0.72 -0.55 -10.16
N LEU A 67 -0.51 -0.33 -9.65
CA LEU A 67 -1.58 -1.32 -9.59
C LEU A 67 -2.89 -0.81 -10.17
N GLU A 68 -3.75 -1.76 -10.54
CA GLU A 68 -5.10 -1.50 -11.01
C GLU A 68 -6.00 -0.89 -9.93
N ALA A 69 -6.95 -0.06 -10.36
CA ALA A 69 -7.96 0.51 -9.48
C ALA A 69 -8.89 -0.60 -8.96
N ARG A 70 -9.03 -0.72 -7.64
CA ARG A 70 -9.91 -1.71 -7.01
C ARG A 70 -11.05 -1.07 -6.26
N SER A 71 -12.21 -1.71 -6.36
CA SER A 71 -13.35 -1.36 -5.52
C SER A 71 -13.11 -1.88 -4.09
N ALA A 72 -13.44 -1.03 -3.13
CA ALA A 72 -13.41 -1.34 -1.72
C ALA A 72 -14.65 -0.74 -1.05
N THR A 73 -15.13 -1.40 -0.01
CA THR A 73 -16.24 -0.93 0.81
C THR A 73 -15.67 -0.39 2.11
N VAL A 74 -16.12 0.79 2.53
CA VAL A 74 -15.75 1.37 3.82
C VAL A 74 -16.36 0.53 4.93
N GLU A 75 -15.55 -0.07 5.79
CA GLU A 75 -16.05 -0.81 6.97
C GLU A 75 -16.26 0.14 8.15
N ALA A 76 -15.31 1.04 8.38
CA ALA A 76 -15.38 2.02 9.45
C ALA A 76 -14.50 3.23 9.13
N SER A 77 -14.85 4.37 9.71
CA SER A 77 -14.03 5.59 9.66
C SER A 77 -13.88 6.10 11.07
N GLU A 78 -12.63 6.25 11.53
CA GLU A 78 -12.30 6.74 12.86
C GLU A 78 -11.35 7.93 12.72
N GLY A 79 -11.87 9.12 13.03
CA GLY A 79 -11.15 10.39 12.81
C GLY A 79 -10.75 10.54 11.34
N PHE A 80 -9.45 10.69 11.09
CA PHE A 80 -8.88 10.82 9.72
C PHE A 80 -8.44 9.47 9.12
N VAL A 81 -8.76 8.35 9.76
CA VAL A 81 -8.40 7.01 9.28
C VAL A 81 -9.66 6.30 8.82
N THR A 82 -9.68 5.91 7.55
CA THR A 82 -10.75 5.10 6.97
C THR A 82 -10.25 3.67 6.78
N HIS A 83 -10.99 2.73 7.33
CA HIS A 83 -10.81 1.30 7.12
C HIS A 83 -11.70 0.85 5.97
N VAL A 84 -11.08 0.23 4.98
CA VAL A 84 -11.74 -0.20 3.75
C VAL A 84 -11.42 -1.66 3.48
N ARG A 85 -12.41 -2.39 3.01
CA ARG A 85 -12.30 -3.79 2.63
C ARG A 85 -12.42 -3.91 1.12
N PHE A 86 -11.41 -4.48 0.48
CA PHE A 86 -11.44 -4.72 -0.96
C PHE A 86 -12.51 -5.75 -1.31
N SER A 87 -13.30 -5.45 -2.34
CA SER A 87 -14.29 -6.38 -2.89
C SER A 87 -13.59 -7.62 -3.46
N GLU A 88 -12.44 -7.40 -4.10
CA GLU A 88 -11.59 -8.47 -4.62
C GLU A 88 -10.23 -8.47 -3.92
N PRO A 89 -9.80 -9.61 -3.35
CA PRO A 89 -8.52 -9.71 -2.68
C PRO A 89 -7.36 -9.55 -3.67
N PHE A 90 -6.27 -8.92 -3.21
CA PHE A 90 -5.03 -8.88 -3.97
C PHE A 90 -4.41 -10.28 -4.05
N HIS A 91 -3.88 -10.61 -5.23
CA HIS A 91 -3.08 -11.81 -5.40
C HIS A 91 -1.82 -11.71 -4.51
N PRO A 92 -1.44 -12.77 -3.76
CA PRO A 92 -0.33 -12.72 -2.82
C PRO A 92 0.98 -12.25 -3.47
N ALA A 93 1.27 -12.70 -4.71
CA ALA A 93 2.46 -12.28 -5.44
C ALA A 93 2.49 -10.78 -5.77
N VAL A 94 1.33 -10.18 -6.03
CA VAL A 94 1.21 -8.74 -6.34
C VAL A 94 1.40 -7.92 -5.07
N LEU A 95 0.79 -8.35 -3.96
CA LEU A 95 0.98 -7.71 -2.68
C LEU A 95 2.44 -7.85 -2.23
N ASP A 96 3.07 -9.01 -2.42
CA ASP A 96 4.47 -9.23 -2.08
C ASP A 96 5.40 -8.37 -2.93
N ALA A 97 5.19 -8.28 -4.26
CA ALA A 97 5.96 -7.40 -5.13
C ALA A 97 5.73 -5.90 -4.82
N PHE A 98 4.51 -5.52 -4.46
CA PHE A 98 4.20 -4.19 -3.96
C PHE A 98 4.89 -3.94 -2.62
N LEU A 99 4.88 -4.93 -1.72
CA LEU A 99 5.53 -4.91 -0.43
C LEU A 99 7.06 -5.19 -0.49
N GLY A 100 7.60 -5.55 -1.65
CA GLY A 100 9.04 -5.65 -1.91
C GLY A 100 9.60 -4.35 -2.51
N GLY A 101 8.72 -3.42 -2.90
CA GLY A 101 9.11 -2.17 -3.59
C GLY A 101 9.30 -2.33 -5.09
N SER A 102 9.07 -3.53 -5.63
CA SER A 102 9.20 -3.82 -7.06
C SER A 102 8.10 -3.16 -7.91
N ILE A 103 6.92 -2.92 -7.34
CA ILE A 103 5.79 -2.29 -8.04
C ILE A 103 5.65 -0.79 -7.72
N ALA A 104 6.19 -0.33 -6.58
CA ALA A 104 6.03 1.05 -6.13
C ALA A 104 6.82 2.08 -6.96
N SER A 105 7.57 1.62 -7.97
CA SER A 105 8.41 2.46 -8.82
C SER A 105 7.70 2.78 -10.13
N VAL A 106 6.78 3.75 -10.10
CA VAL A 106 6.43 4.52 -11.29
C VAL A 106 5.99 5.92 -10.83
N HIS A 107 7.01 6.77 -10.77
CA HIS A 107 7.07 8.22 -11.00
C HIS A 107 5.85 9.09 -10.63
#